data_AF-A0A0Q3W087-F1
#
_entry.id   AF-A0A0Q3W087-F1
#
_cell.length_a   1.000
_cell.length_b   1.000
_cell.length_c   1.000
_cell.angle_alpha   90.00
_cell.angle_beta   90.00
_cell.angle_gamma   90.00
#
_symmetry.space_group_name_H-M   'P 1'
#
loop_
_entity.id
_entity.type
_entity.pdbx_description
1 polymer ?
#
loop_
_entity_poly.entity_id
_entity_poly.type
_entity_poly.pdbx_seq_one_letter_code
_entity_poly.pdbx_strand_id
1 'polypeptide(L)'
;MSNIPTKIDFIKAIEKAKKNAVERGESNLELQAKDLHKELGYYPGPNHRMKTCCGSMYDSMNTSNGDEVVSAPESGYGASLIIRYNL
;
A
#
# COMPACT_ATOMS: atom_id res chain seq x y z
N MET A 1 -0.16 -16.04 -19.21
CA MET A 1 0.42 -16.35 -17.88
C MET A 1 -0.22 -15.43 -16.87
N SER A 2 -1.03 -15.95 -15.94
CA SER A 2 -1.67 -15.15 -14.90
C SER A 2 -0.63 -14.75 -13.86
N ASN A 3 -0.22 -13.48 -13.84
CA ASN A 3 0.90 -13.01 -13.01
C ASN A 3 0.37 -12.48 -11.67
N ILE A 4 0.01 -13.40 -10.76
CA ILE A 4 -0.57 -13.07 -9.44
C ILE A 4 0.39 -12.16 -8.66
N PRO A 5 -0.06 -10.99 -8.16
CA PRO A 5 0.80 -10.09 -7.39
C PRO A 5 1.41 -10.76 -6.17
N THR A 6 2.72 -10.58 -6.04
CA THR A 6 3.52 -11.02 -4.90
C THR A 6 3.70 -9.88 -3.91
N LYS A 7 4.19 -10.20 -2.71
CA LYS A 7 4.60 -9.20 -1.71
C LYS A 7 5.59 -8.18 -2.29
N ILE A 8 6.52 -8.65 -3.13
CA ILE A 8 7.54 -7.81 -3.77
C ILE A 8 6.92 -6.81 -4.73
N ASP A 9 5.88 -7.21 -5.48
CA ASP A 9 5.19 -6.29 -6.41
C ASP A 9 4.50 -5.15 -5.66
N PHE A 10 3.87 -5.45 -4.52
CA PHE A 10 3.28 -4.43 -3.65
C PHE A 10 4.34 -3.50 -3.05
N ILE A 11 5.45 -4.05 -2.54
CA ILE A 11 6.54 -3.22 -1.99
C ILE A 11 7.09 -2.28 -3.07
N LYS A 12 7.34 -2.79 -4.28
CA LYS A 12 7.80 -1.95 -5.40
C LYS A 12 6.82 -0.83 -5.75
N ALA A 13 5.52 -1.12 -5.73
CA ALA A 13 4.49 -0.11 -5.99
C ALA A 13 4.44 0.94 -4.88
N ILE A 14 4.59 0.56 -3.60
CA ILE A 14 4.69 1.49 -2.47
C ILE A 14 5.91 2.40 -2.63
N GLU A 15 7.09 1.83 -2.90
CA GLU A 15 8.33 2.62 -3.06
C GLU A 15 8.26 3.57 -4.27
N LYS A 16 7.64 3.11 -5.38
CA LYS A 16 7.36 3.98 -6.53
C LYS A 16 6.42 5.12 -6.16
N ALA A 17 5.38 4.86 -5.39
CA ALA A 17 4.44 5.90 -4.93
C ALA A 17 5.13 6.93 -4.03
N LYS A 18 5.95 6.47 -3.06
CA LYS A 18 6.77 7.34 -2.20
C LYS A 18 7.72 8.22 -3.02
N LYS A 19 8.47 7.61 -3.96
CA LYS A 19 9.37 8.35 -4.85
C LYS A 19 8.63 9.43 -5.64
N ASN A 20 7.49 9.10 -6.23
CA ASN A 20 6.69 10.07 -6.99
C ASN A 20 6.20 11.23 -6.10
N ALA A 21 5.86 10.97 -4.84
CA ALA A 21 5.44 12.00 -3.90
C ALA A 21 6.60 12.93 -3.50
N VAL A 22 7.79 12.37 -3.25
CA VAL A 22 9.03 13.15 -3.03
C VAL A 22 9.34 14.03 -4.25
N GLU A 23 9.25 13.50 -5.47
CA GLU A 23 9.47 14.25 -6.71
C GLU A 23 8.46 15.40 -6.90
N ARG A 24 7.27 15.30 -6.30
CA ARG A 24 6.27 16.38 -6.26
C ARG A 24 6.46 17.37 -5.11
N GLY A 25 7.45 17.15 -4.24
CA GLY A 25 7.71 17.98 -3.07
C GLY A 25 6.74 17.75 -1.91
N GLU A 26 6.07 16.60 -1.86
CA GLU A 26 5.20 16.22 -0.74
C GLU A 26 6.06 15.78 0.46
N SER A 27 5.64 16.16 1.67
CA SER A 27 6.27 15.71 2.92
C SER A 27 5.68 14.40 3.45
N ASN A 28 4.50 14.00 2.97
CA ASN A 28 3.85 12.77 3.35
C ASN A 28 3.03 12.21 2.18
N LEU A 29 2.78 10.91 2.24
CA LEU A 29 1.96 10.18 1.28
C LEU A 29 0.90 9.36 2.03
N GLU A 30 -0.37 9.69 1.82
CA GLU A 30 -1.47 8.82 2.22
C GLU A 30 -1.77 7.81 1.12
N LEU A 31 -1.55 6.53 1.42
CA LEU A 31 -1.77 5.44 0.47
C LEU A 31 -2.90 4.55 0.94
N GLN A 32 -3.94 4.40 0.10
CA GLN A 32 -5.06 3.50 0.35
C GLN A 32 -4.81 2.13 -0.29
N ALA A 33 -5.05 1.05 0.47
CA ALA A 33 -4.87 -0.33 0.02
C ALA A 33 -5.67 -0.63 -1.27
N LYS A 34 -6.89 -0.11 -1.38
CA LYS A 34 -7.72 -0.23 -2.59
C LYS A 34 -7.01 0.27 -3.85
N ASP A 35 -6.38 1.43 -3.77
CA ASP A 35 -5.81 2.09 -4.95
C ASP A 35 -4.47 1.46 -5.32
N LEU A 36 -3.64 1.15 -4.32
CA LEU A 36 -2.43 0.33 -4.51
C LEU A 36 -2.75 -1.01 -5.17
N HIS A 37 -3.84 -1.65 -4.72
CA HIS A 37 -4.26 -2.95 -5.24
C HIS A 37 -4.75 -2.88 -6.70
N LYS A 38 -5.49 -1.82 -7.03
CA LYS A 38 -5.94 -1.55 -8.40
C LYS A 38 -4.78 -1.24 -9.36
N GLU A 39 -3.73 -0.53 -8.91
CA GLU A 39 -2.57 -0.22 -9.76
C GLU A 39 -1.91 -1.48 -10.31
N LEU A 40 -1.90 -2.57 -9.54
CA LEU A 40 -1.36 -3.86 -9.98
C LEU A 40 -2.32 -4.68 -10.84
N GLY A 41 -3.55 -4.21 -11.09
CA GLY A 41 -4.44 -4.72 -12.15
C GLY A 41 -5.29 -5.95 -11.81
N TYR A 42 -5.43 -6.34 -10.54
CA TYR A 42 -6.13 -7.59 -10.16
C TYR A 42 -7.40 -7.39 -9.31
N TYR A 43 -8.05 -6.22 -9.38
CA TYR A 43 -9.31 -5.98 -8.66
C TYR A 43 -10.49 -5.59 -9.57
N PRO A 44 -11.67 -6.23 -9.41
CA PRO A 44 -11.97 -7.40 -8.58
C PRO A 44 -11.71 -8.75 -9.30
N GLY A 45 -11.00 -9.70 -8.67
CA GLY A 45 -10.91 -11.10 -9.12
C GLY A 45 -10.38 -12.06 -8.05
N PRO A 46 -10.75 -13.36 -8.02
CA PRO A 46 -10.70 -14.27 -6.86
C PRO A 46 -9.34 -14.46 -6.15
N ASN A 47 -8.24 -14.03 -6.78
CA ASN A 47 -6.89 -14.04 -6.22
C ASN A 47 -6.42 -12.63 -5.84
N HIS A 48 -7.30 -11.82 -5.25
CA HIS A 48 -7.04 -10.42 -4.93
C HIS A 48 -5.92 -10.21 -3.89
N ARG A 49 -5.34 -11.21 -3.22
CA ARG A 49 -4.14 -11.01 -2.35
C ARG A 49 -4.21 -9.82 -1.38
N MET A 50 -5.41 -9.42 -0.93
CA MET A 50 -5.61 -8.19 -0.15
C MET A 50 -4.84 -8.22 1.17
N LYS A 51 -4.77 -9.39 1.83
CA LYS A 51 -3.93 -9.57 3.01
C LYS A 51 -2.45 -9.32 2.71
N THR A 52 -1.96 -9.75 1.55
CA THR A 52 -0.58 -9.49 1.12
C THR A 52 -0.37 -8.00 0.83
N CYS A 53 -1.32 -7.33 0.18
CA CYS A 53 -1.29 -5.89 -0.06
C CYS A 53 -1.18 -5.09 1.25
N CYS A 54 -2.12 -5.31 2.17
CA CYS A 54 -2.14 -4.65 3.47
C CYS A 54 -0.89 -5.00 4.29
N GLY A 55 -0.46 -6.28 4.27
CA GLY A 55 0.77 -6.72 4.93
C GLY A 55 2.01 -5.99 4.40
N SER A 56 2.15 -5.85 3.08
CA SER A 56 3.20 -5.04 2.48
C SER A 56 3.13 -3.58 2.91
N MET A 57 1.94 -3.00 3.03
CA MET A 57 1.80 -1.62 3.51
C MET A 57 2.32 -1.47 4.94
N TYR A 58 1.93 -2.38 5.85
CA TYR A 58 2.43 -2.40 7.22
C TYR A 58 3.94 -2.65 7.30
N ASP A 59 4.46 -3.61 6.51
CA ASP A 59 5.89 -3.94 6.48
C ASP A 59 6.74 -2.78 5.93
N SER A 60 6.16 -1.90 5.10
CA SER A 60 6.81 -0.70 4.55
C SER A 60 6.73 0.52 5.47
N MET A 61 6.11 0.41 6.65
CA MET A 61 6.07 1.48 7.64
C MET A 61 7.39 1.58 8.41
N ASN A 62 7.80 2.82 8.67
CA ASN A 62 8.81 3.19 9.64
C ASN A 62 8.17 4.12 10.69
N THR A 63 7.68 3.54 11.78
CA THR A 63 7.03 4.30 12.86
C THR A 63 7.98 5.27 13.57
N SER A 64 9.29 4.98 13.58
CA SER A 64 10.31 5.91 14.08
C SER A 64 10.45 7.17 13.22
N ASN A 65 10.04 7.11 11.94
CA ASN A 65 9.98 8.25 11.04
C ASN A 65 8.63 8.99 11.11
N GLY A 66 7.67 8.51 11.91
CA GLY A 66 6.34 9.10 12.03
C GLY A 66 5.29 8.51 11.07
N ASP A 67 5.57 7.37 10.43
CA ASP A 67 4.54 6.67 9.65
C ASP A 67 3.41 6.19 10.57
N GLU A 68 2.17 6.36 10.12
CA GLU A 68 0.98 6.06 10.93
C GLU A 68 -0.16 5.44 10.13
N VAL A 69 -0.97 4.64 10.83
CA VAL A 69 -2.22 4.10 10.28
C VAL A 69 -3.31 5.14 10.46
N VAL A 70 -3.79 5.73 9.36
CA VAL A 70 -4.83 6.76 9.37
C VAL A 70 -6.22 6.13 9.57
N SER A 71 -6.45 4.98 8.92
CA SER A 71 -7.72 4.26 8.99
C SER A 71 -7.48 2.79 8.70
N ALA A 72 -8.14 1.90 9.44
CA ALA A 72 -8.12 0.46 9.19
C ALA A 72 -9.53 -0.13 9.37
N PRO A 73 -9.90 -1.17 8.61
CA PRO A 73 -11.10 -1.94 8.90
C PRO A 73 -10.98 -2.66 10.24
N GLU A 74 -12.10 -3.11 10.83
CA GLU A 74 -12.12 -3.84 12.10
C GLU A 74 -11.21 -5.08 12.11
N SER A 75 -11.08 -5.75 10.95
CA SER A 75 -10.18 -6.88 10.77
C SER A 75 -8.68 -6.51 10.69
N GLY A 76 -8.34 -5.22 10.59
CA GLY A 76 -7.01 -4.70 10.29
C GLY A 76 -6.56 -4.83 8.82
N TYR A 77 -7.23 -5.66 8.02
CA TYR A 77 -6.89 -5.93 6.63
C TYR A 77 -8.08 -5.69 5.71
N GLY A 78 -7.93 -4.81 4.72
CA GLY A 78 -8.96 -4.56 3.73
C GLY A 78 -8.71 -3.33 2.87
N ALA A 79 -9.57 -3.15 1.87
CA ALA A 79 -9.46 -2.07 0.90
C ALA A 79 -9.52 -0.66 1.53
N SER A 80 -10.15 -0.52 2.71
CA SER A 80 -10.27 0.74 3.46
C SER A 80 -9.05 1.06 4.34
N LEU A 81 -8.01 0.21 4.34
CA LEU A 81 -6.75 0.52 5.02
C LEU A 81 -6.07 1.73 4.34
N ILE A 82 -5.72 2.73 5.15
CA ILE A 82 -4.99 3.92 4.75
C ILE A 82 -3.80 4.08 5.70
N ILE A 83 -2.60 4.18 5.13
CA ILE A 83 -1.37 4.47 5.86
C ILE A 83 -0.80 5.77 5.34
N ARG A 84 -0.39 6.64 6.25
CA ARG A 84 0.39 7.84 5.95
C ARG A 84 1.86 7.52 6.15
N TYR A 85 2.62 7.62 5.07
CA TYR A 85 4.08 7.53 5.09
C TYR A 85 4.68 8.93 5.15
N ASN A 86 5.59 9.16 6.08
CA ASN A 86 6.41 10.36 6.14
C ASN A 86 7.63 10.17 5.21
N LEU A 87 7.90 11.14 4.33
CA LEU A 87 8.81 11.02 3.19
C LEU A 87 10.19 11.64 3.43
#